data_AF-A0A5N6K552-F1
#
_entry.id   AF-A0A5N6K552-F1
#
_cell.length_a   1.000
_cell.length_b   1.000
_cell.length_c   1.000
_cell.angle_alpha   90.00
_cell.angle_beta   90.00
_cell.angle_gamma   90.00
#
_symmetry.space_group_name_H-M   'P 1'
#
loop_
_entity.id
_entity.type
_entity.pdbx_description
1 polymer ?
#
loop_
_entity_poly.entity_id
_entity_poly.type
_entity_poly.pdbx_seq_one_letter_code
_entity_poly.pdbx_strand_id
1 'polypeptide(L)'
;MSELLNYLLNNEPQFRRARLAALYSDFRQQQTLNPDGYQANIEAWQKALANAARAGVMPSHGSTPDLLILKADDELLRALNTNEWGRPLSLGTVIQEAIAKKELMPLGEFMNASDSIYARCGHGCFSEVPHSKSLTITQEDTSIASLKSLIADLEIQTKLFAERVERMEGAAKEAVAKKNRVSALAALRSKKSAESNLANRHATLSQLEEVLSKIEQAADQVDLVRIMESSTKVLSSLNKEVGGVERVDDVVDKLREQMGQVDEVGDIIAEPGQNNVDETEVDDELEAMEREETRKIEEKQRLVKEEKERREAADTKRKLDELEDVERKAREAKKDEDFVDESTKGLRRISLEPEPIAEHA
;
A
#
# COMPACT_ATOMS: atom_id res chain seq x y z
N MET A 1 0.36 -12.91 30.52
CA MET A 1 1.42 -12.60 29.54
C MET A 1 1.69 -11.11 29.65
N SER A 2 2.95 -10.67 29.76
CA SER A 2 3.24 -9.24 29.90
C SER A 2 2.88 -8.47 28.63
N GLU A 3 2.72 -7.16 28.75
CA GLU A 3 2.50 -6.27 27.60
C GLU A 3 3.67 -6.33 26.61
N LEU A 4 4.90 -6.28 27.10
CA LEU A 4 6.12 -6.47 26.32
C LEU A 4 6.08 -7.78 25.51
N LEU A 5 5.80 -8.91 26.17
CA LEU A 5 5.81 -10.20 25.51
C LEU A 5 4.69 -10.32 24.45
N ASN A 6 3.50 -9.78 24.75
CA ASN A 6 2.41 -9.70 23.77
C ASN A 6 2.82 -8.87 22.55
N TYR A 7 3.48 -7.73 22.77
CA TYR A 7 3.97 -6.88 21.69
C TYR A 7 4.97 -7.62 20.80
N LEU A 8 5.96 -8.29 21.41
CA LEU A 8 6.99 -9.03 20.67
C LEU A 8 6.40 -10.13 19.80
N LEU A 9 5.48 -10.95 20.35
CA LEU A 9 4.86 -12.05 19.62
C LEU A 9 3.99 -11.59 18.44
N ASN A 10 3.40 -10.39 18.54
CA ASN A 10 2.48 -9.86 17.52
C ASN A 10 3.17 -8.97 16.47
N ASN A 11 4.25 -8.25 16.85
CA ASN A 11 4.84 -7.21 16.01
C ASN A 11 6.25 -7.53 15.52
N GLU A 12 6.99 -8.44 16.17
CA GLU A 12 8.36 -8.75 15.77
C GLU A 12 8.44 -9.99 14.87
N PRO A 13 8.85 -9.88 13.59
CA PRO A 13 8.83 -10.99 12.64
C PRO A 13 9.69 -12.19 13.06
N GLN A 14 10.71 -11.97 13.88
CA GLN A 14 11.62 -13.01 14.36
C GLN A 14 11.08 -13.78 15.58
N PHE A 15 10.06 -13.25 16.28
CA PHE A 15 9.46 -13.83 17.48
C PHE A 15 8.32 -14.80 17.15
N ARG A 16 8.47 -15.59 16.08
CA ARG A 16 7.54 -16.64 15.70
C ARG A 16 7.79 -17.90 16.52
N ARG A 17 6.75 -18.70 16.76
CA ARG A 17 6.81 -19.94 17.56
C ARG A 17 8.00 -20.86 17.22
N ALA A 18 8.31 -21.02 15.94
CA ALA A 18 9.43 -21.85 15.47
C ALA A 18 10.83 -21.34 15.90
N ARG A 19 10.97 -20.05 16.19
CA ARG A 19 12.23 -19.42 16.61
C ARG A 19 12.36 -19.21 18.11
N LEU A 20 11.27 -19.28 18.87
CA LEU A 20 11.29 -19.00 20.31
C LEU A 20 12.24 -19.91 21.08
N ALA A 21 12.30 -21.20 20.72
CA ALA A 21 13.25 -22.14 21.31
C ALA A 21 14.71 -21.65 21.17
N ALA A 22 15.11 -21.19 19.98
CA ALA A 22 16.45 -20.68 19.72
C ALA A 22 16.70 -19.35 20.45
N LEU A 23 15.73 -18.42 20.40
CA LEU A 23 15.85 -17.09 21.01
C LEU A 23 15.92 -17.14 22.54
N TYR A 24 15.23 -18.08 23.18
CA TYR A 24 15.21 -18.23 24.64
C TYR A 24 16.31 -19.16 25.17
N SER A 25 16.90 -20.01 24.32
CA SER A 25 18.01 -20.90 24.68
C SER A 25 19.28 -20.14 25.04
N ASP A 26 20.24 -20.84 25.66
CA ASP A 26 21.60 -20.33 25.79
C ASP A 26 22.36 -20.53 24.46
N PHE A 27 22.28 -19.54 23.58
CA PHE A 27 22.89 -19.60 22.25
C PHE A 27 24.34 -19.12 22.21
N ARG A 28 24.99 -18.83 23.35
CA ARG A 28 26.39 -18.36 23.39
C ARG A 28 27.36 -19.31 22.70
N GLN A 29 27.14 -20.61 22.80
CA GLN A 29 27.97 -21.63 22.14
C GLN A 29 27.88 -21.57 20.60
N GLN A 30 26.83 -20.97 20.05
CA GLN A 30 26.70 -20.80 18.60
C GLN A 30 27.73 -19.81 18.06
N GLN A 31 28.32 -18.94 18.88
CA GLN A 31 29.34 -18.00 18.41
C GLN A 31 30.51 -18.71 17.70
N THR A 32 30.86 -19.93 18.13
CA THR A 32 31.91 -20.75 17.49
C THR A 32 31.35 -21.82 16.56
N LEU A 33 30.22 -22.43 16.91
CA LEU A 33 29.64 -23.55 16.16
C LEU A 33 28.80 -23.13 14.95
N ASN A 34 28.13 -21.99 15.03
CA ASN A 34 27.28 -21.42 13.99
C ASN A 34 27.21 -19.88 14.15
N PRO A 35 28.24 -19.15 13.68
CA PRO A 35 28.33 -17.71 13.84
C PRO A 35 27.14 -16.96 13.26
N ASP A 36 26.61 -17.42 12.12
CA ASP A 36 25.45 -16.81 11.47
C ASP A 36 24.19 -16.96 12.33
N GLY A 37 23.97 -18.14 12.91
CA GLY A 37 22.86 -18.38 13.84
C GLY A 37 22.96 -17.54 15.12
N TYR A 38 24.18 -17.40 15.66
CA TYR A 38 24.45 -16.51 16.79
C TYR A 38 24.10 -15.07 16.46
N GLN A 39 24.63 -14.53 15.36
CA GLN A 39 24.41 -13.16 14.94
C GLN A 39 22.93 -12.88 14.63
N ALA A 40 22.23 -13.84 14.00
CA ALA A 40 20.80 -13.74 13.74
C ALA A 40 19.92 -13.78 15.00
N ASN A 41 20.40 -14.36 16.11
CA ASN A 41 19.71 -14.31 17.41
C ASN A 41 19.99 -12.97 18.12
N ILE A 42 21.23 -12.48 18.06
CA ILE A 42 21.62 -11.16 18.59
C ILE A 42 20.77 -10.07 17.94
N GLU A 43 20.77 -9.98 16.60
CA GLU A 43 20.05 -8.94 15.85
C GLU A 43 18.54 -8.99 16.10
N ALA A 44 17.98 -10.20 16.20
CA ALA A 44 16.56 -10.37 16.50
C ALA A 44 16.20 -9.77 17.86
N TRP A 45 17.00 -10.02 18.89
CA TRP A 45 16.77 -9.45 20.22
C TRP A 45 17.04 -7.94 20.26
N GLN A 46 18.11 -7.45 19.65
CA GLN A 46 18.42 -6.01 19.61
C GLN A 46 17.30 -5.21 18.94
N LYS A 47 16.84 -5.67 17.77
CA LYS A 47 15.75 -5.01 17.03
C LYS A 47 14.44 -5.05 17.82
N ALA A 48 14.11 -6.20 18.40
CA ALA A 48 12.93 -6.38 19.23
C ALA A 48 12.91 -5.42 20.44
N LEU A 49 14.02 -5.32 21.17
CA LEU A 49 14.12 -4.41 22.32
C LEU A 49 14.04 -2.94 21.90
N ALA A 50 14.70 -2.57 20.79
CA ALA A 50 14.66 -1.20 20.28
C ALA A 50 13.25 -0.79 19.81
N ASN A 51 12.54 -1.69 19.14
CA ASN A 51 11.17 -1.45 18.70
C ASN A 51 10.19 -1.41 19.88
N ALA A 52 10.34 -2.31 20.85
CA ALA A 52 9.54 -2.31 22.06
C ALA A 52 9.74 -1.04 22.91
N ALA A 53 10.98 -0.55 23.01
CA ALA A 53 11.27 0.75 23.64
C ALA A 53 10.58 1.90 22.90
N ARG A 54 10.70 1.97 21.57
CA ARG A 54 10.02 2.99 20.76
C ARG A 54 8.49 2.94 20.85
N ALA A 55 7.92 1.74 20.98
CA ALA A 55 6.49 1.55 21.17
C ALA A 55 6.00 1.86 22.60
N GLY A 56 6.92 2.11 23.54
CA GLY A 56 6.60 2.44 24.92
C GLY A 56 6.03 1.28 25.75
N VAL A 57 6.26 0.03 25.32
CA VAL A 57 5.76 -1.19 25.99
C VAL A 57 6.79 -1.83 26.94
N MET A 58 7.93 -1.17 27.12
CA MET A 58 8.97 -1.62 28.04
C MET A 58 8.55 -1.41 29.50
N PRO A 59 8.93 -2.30 30.43
CA PRO A 59 8.68 -2.09 31.84
C PRO A 59 9.28 -0.75 32.31
N SER A 60 8.45 0.07 32.94
CA SER A 60 8.85 1.37 33.46
C SER A 60 8.16 1.63 34.81
N HIS A 61 8.86 2.31 35.72
CA HIS A 61 8.34 2.68 37.04
C HIS A 61 7.61 4.04 37.06
N GLY A 62 7.40 4.66 35.89
CA GLY A 62 6.80 6.00 35.74
C GLY A 62 5.44 5.96 35.05
N SER A 63 4.71 7.09 35.13
CA SER A 63 3.45 7.25 34.38
C SER A 63 3.66 7.44 32.88
N THR A 64 4.90 7.70 32.45
CA THR A 64 5.30 7.88 31.05
C THR A 64 6.32 6.80 30.68
N PRO A 65 6.16 6.12 29.53
CA PRO A 65 7.09 5.08 29.12
C PRO A 65 8.45 5.66 28.71
N ASP A 66 9.53 4.98 29.12
CA ASP A 66 10.89 5.34 28.75
C ASP A 66 11.17 4.87 27.30
N LEU A 67 11.21 5.81 26.35
CA LEU A 67 11.40 5.49 24.92
C LEU A 67 12.88 5.35 24.50
N LEU A 68 13.79 5.89 25.31
CA LEU A 68 15.23 5.98 25.00
C LEU A 68 16.11 5.20 25.98
N ILE A 69 15.57 4.78 27.12
CA ILE A 69 16.33 4.13 28.19
C ILE A 69 15.84 2.70 28.35
N LEU A 70 16.71 1.73 28.03
CA LEU A 70 16.50 0.32 28.32
C LEU A 70 17.01 -0.01 29.73
N LYS A 71 16.10 -0.38 30.64
CA LYS A 71 16.47 -0.89 31.97
C LYS A 71 16.71 -2.38 31.90
N ALA A 72 17.97 -2.78 31.99
CA ALA A 72 18.42 -4.17 31.93
C ALA A 72 18.42 -4.81 33.33
N ASP A 73 17.25 -5.01 33.92
CA ASP A 73 17.07 -5.51 35.29
C ASP A 73 16.18 -6.77 35.37
N ASP A 74 15.89 -7.21 36.60
CA ASP A 74 15.01 -8.35 36.86
C ASP A 74 13.56 -8.11 36.42
N GLU A 75 13.12 -6.86 36.29
CA GLU A 75 11.78 -6.54 35.81
C GLU A 75 11.66 -6.83 34.32
N LEU A 76 12.68 -6.46 33.52
CA LEU A 76 12.77 -6.84 32.12
C LEU A 76 12.76 -8.36 31.93
N LEU A 77 13.55 -9.09 32.72
CA LEU A 77 13.59 -10.56 32.66
C LEU A 77 12.26 -11.19 33.05
N ARG A 78 11.55 -10.61 34.03
CA ARG A 78 10.21 -11.06 34.43
C ARG A 78 9.17 -10.77 33.34
N ALA A 79 9.25 -9.61 32.70
CA ALA A 79 8.38 -9.24 31.59
C ALA A 79 8.58 -10.16 30.38
N LEU A 80 9.81 -10.60 30.10
CA LEU A 80 10.10 -11.51 28.98
C LEU A 80 9.84 -12.99 29.29
N ASN A 81 9.47 -13.35 30.52
CA ASN A 81 9.28 -14.74 30.92
C ASN A 81 8.08 -15.40 30.21
N THR A 82 8.30 -16.57 29.64
CA THR A 82 7.27 -17.39 28.99
C THR A 82 6.98 -18.65 29.80
N ASN A 83 5.77 -19.20 29.67
CA ASN A 83 5.41 -20.46 30.34
C ASN A 83 6.13 -21.67 29.72
N GLU A 84 6.38 -21.65 28.41
CA GLU A 84 6.97 -22.78 27.68
C GLU A 84 8.52 -22.77 27.69
N TRP A 85 9.15 -21.58 27.59
CA TRP A 85 10.59 -21.44 27.38
C TRP A 85 11.31 -20.72 28.53
N GLY A 86 10.58 -20.27 29.54
CA GLY A 86 11.13 -19.55 30.68
C GLY A 86 11.66 -18.17 30.31
N ARG A 87 12.77 -17.77 30.95
CA ARG A 87 13.45 -16.48 30.75
C ARG A 87 14.51 -16.61 29.65
N PRO A 88 14.76 -15.55 28.87
CA PRO A 88 15.80 -15.59 27.83
C PRO A 88 17.20 -15.68 28.45
N LEU A 89 17.92 -16.78 28.19
CA LEU A 89 19.17 -17.09 28.88
C LEU A 89 20.37 -16.27 28.39
N SER A 90 20.38 -15.87 27.12
CA SER A 90 21.49 -15.11 26.51
C SER A 90 21.21 -13.60 26.38
N LEU A 91 20.16 -13.07 27.00
CA LEU A 91 19.81 -11.64 26.89
C LEU A 91 20.94 -10.71 27.35
N GLY A 92 21.67 -11.10 28.40
CA GLY A 92 22.85 -10.34 28.86
C GLY A 92 23.94 -10.24 27.79
N THR A 93 24.15 -11.29 27.01
CA THR A 93 25.09 -11.29 25.89
C THR A 93 24.63 -10.37 24.77
N VAL A 94 23.33 -10.34 24.47
CA VAL A 94 22.76 -9.39 23.49
C VAL A 94 23.09 -7.94 23.87
N ILE A 95 22.89 -7.60 25.15
CA ILE A 95 23.12 -6.24 25.65
C ILE A 95 24.62 -5.91 25.62
N GLN A 96 25.49 -6.85 26.02
CA GLN A 96 26.94 -6.66 25.96
C GLN A 96 27.42 -6.46 24.52
N GLU A 97 26.90 -7.24 23.57
CA GLU A 97 27.24 -7.11 22.15
C GLU A 97 26.78 -5.76 21.59
N ALA A 98 25.59 -5.30 21.96
CA ALA A 98 25.07 -3.98 21.59
C ALA A 98 25.94 -2.84 22.16
N ILE A 99 26.42 -2.98 23.40
CA ILE A 99 27.35 -2.02 24.00
C ILE A 99 28.70 -2.04 23.28
N ALA A 100 29.23 -3.23 22.99
CA ALA A 100 30.51 -3.38 22.29
C ALA A 100 30.47 -2.76 20.87
N LYS A 101 29.34 -2.90 20.17
CA LYS A 101 29.09 -2.29 18.85
C LYS A 101 28.70 -0.81 18.92
N LYS A 102 28.60 -0.23 20.13
CA LYS A 102 28.14 1.15 20.39
C LYS A 102 26.71 1.44 19.88
N GLU A 103 25.88 0.40 19.78
CA GLU A 103 24.45 0.52 19.49
C GLU A 103 23.65 0.85 20.76
N LEU A 104 24.16 0.42 21.92
CA LEU A 104 23.73 0.86 23.24
C LEU A 104 24.89 1.54 23.95
N MET A 105 24.59 2.56 24.74
CA MET A 105 25.55 3.23 25.59
C MET A 105 25.10 3.14 27.05
N PRO A 106 25.97 2.76 27.99
CA PRO A 106 25.65 2.84 29.41
C PRO A 106 25.19 4.26 29.78
N LEU A 107 24.05 4.38 30.45
CA LEU A 107 23.44 5.68 30.76
C LEU A 107 24.39 6.59 31.55
N GLY A 108 25.15 6.02 32.49
CA GLY A 108 26.15 6.77 33.25
C GLY A 108 27.29 7.31 32.39
N GLU A 109 27.71 6.59 31.35
CA GLU A 109 28.71 7.07 30.41
C GLU A 109 28.13 8.18 29.52
N PHE A 110 26.91 7.99 29.02
CA PHE A 110 26.22 9.00 28.22
C PHE A 110 26.03 10.32 28.96
N MET A 111 25.55 10.27 30.20
CA MET A 111 25.29 11.48 31.00
C MET A 111 26.57 12.23 31.40
N ASN A 112 27.70 11.53 31.47
CA ASN A 112 28.99 12.11 31.80
C ASN A 112 29.85 12.41 30.56
N ALA A 113 29.38 12.08 29.36
CA ALA A 113 30.12 12.33 28.13
C ALA A 113 30.17 13.83 27.86
N SER A 114 31.37 14.40 27.84
CA SER A 114 31.62 15.79 27.42
C SER A 114 31.60 15.94 25.90
N ASP A 115 31.88 14.86 25.18
CA ASP A 115 31.95 14.82 23.73
C ASP A 115 30.68 14.19 23.13
N SER A 116 30.32 14.61 21.92
CA SER A 116 29.21 14.04 21.17
C SER A 116 29.42 12.54 20.96
N ILE A 117 28.40 11.73 21.22
CA ILE A 117 28.42 10.28 20.96
C ILE A 117 28.61 9.93 19.47
N TYR A 118 28.45 10.93 18.58
CA TYR A 118 28.70 10.82 17.15
C TYR A 118 30.11 11.28 16.75
N ALA A 119 30.89 11.84 17.67
CA ALA A 119 32.30 12.15 17.46
C ALA A 119 33.10 10.84 17.52
N ARG A 120 33.40 10.26 16.35
CA ARG A 120 34.20 9.04 16.25
C ARG A 120 35.60 9.27 16.85
N CYS A 121 35.87 8.61 17.97
CA CYS A 121 37.24 8.32 18.41
C CYS A 121 37.77 7.14 17.58
N GLY A 122 38.68 7.43 16.64
CA GLY A 122 39.40 6.44 15.85
C GLY A 122 40.60 5.92 16.63
N HIS A 123 40.71 4.61 16.83
CA HIS A 123 41.96 4.01 17.28
C HIS A 123 42.93 3.93 16.08
N GLY A 124 43.98 4.76 16.13
CA GLY A 124 45.24 4.53 15.45
C GLY A 124 45.32 4.92 13.97
N CYS A 125 45.27 6.22 13.66
CA CYS A 125 45.92 6.74 12.45
C CYS A 125 46.51 8.14 12.70
N PHE A 126 47.84 8.21 12.59
CA PHE A 126 48.57 9.42 12.25
C PHE A 126 48.00 9.98 10.93
N SER A 127 47.29 11.08 11.02
CA SER A 127 47.19 12.16 10.05
C SER A 127 46.05 13.03 10.55
N GLU A 128 46.36 14.27 10.89
CA GLU A 128 45.37 15.33 11.03
C GLU A 128 44.35 15.19 9.88
N VAL A 129 43.08 14.97 10.21
CA VAL A 129 42.00 15.16 9.26
C VAL A 129 41.71 16.66 9.31
N PRO A 130 42.09 17.44 8.30
CA PRO A 130 41.80 18.85 8.32
C PRO A 130 40.32 19.01 8.01
N HIS A 131 39.60 19.60 8.97
CA HIS A 131 38.21 20.06 8.88
C HIS A 131 37.15 18.95 8.94
N SER A 132 36.90 18.46 10.16
CA SER A 132 35.52 18.19 10.54
C SER A 132 34.77 19.51 10.45
N LYS A 133 33.98 19.71 9.38
CA LYS A 133 32.86 20.66 9.45
C LYS A 133 32.09 20.28 10.71
N SER A 134 32.00 21.22 11.65
CA SER A 134 31.23 21.06 12.87
C SER A 134 29.84 20.51 12.52
N LEU A 135 29.32 19.56 13.31
CA LEU A 135 27.95 19.04 13.25
C LEU A 135 26.91 20.11 13.67
N THR A 136 27.16 21.36 13.31
CA THR A 136 26.26 22.49 13.47
C THR A 136 25.28 22.45 12.32
N ILE A 137 23.98 22.33 12.62
CA ILE A 137 22.90 22.48 11.64
C ILE A 137 23.18 23.73 10.81
N THR A 138 23.40 23.52 9.53
CA THR A 138 23.74 24.58 8.58
C THR A 138 22.46 25.27 8.08
N GLN A 139 22.62 26.40 7.41
CA GLN A 139 21.48 27.09 6.79
C GLN A 139 20.87 26.19 5.69
N GLU A 140 21.73 25.46 4.98
CA GLU A 140 21.39 24.47 3.97
C GLU A 140 20.52 23.35 4.55
N ASP A 141 20.89 22.82 5.73
CA ASP A 141 20.09 21.80 6.44
C ASP A 141 18.68 22.33 6.79
N THR A 142 18.59 23.59 7.21
CA THR A 142 17.31 24.25 7.54
C THR A 142 16.46 24.44 6.29
N SER A 143 17.08 24.80 5.16
CA SER A 143 16.40 24.93 3.88
C SER A 143 15.90 23.58 3.34
N ILE A 144 16.72 22.51 3.45
CA ILE A 144 16.32 21.14 3.07
C ILE A 144 15.16 20.65 3.96
N ALA A 145 15.21 20.91 5.27
CA ALA A 145 14.13 20.57 6.18
C ALA A 145 12.83 21.33 5.83
N SER A 146 12.93 22.61 5.50
CA SER A 146 11.79 23.44 5.09
C SER A 146 11.18 22.94 3.78
N LEU A 147 12.02 22.55 2.81
CA LEU A 147 11.58 21.97 1.54
C LEU A 147 10.89 20.62 1.74
N LYS A 148 11.45 19.73 2.57
CA LYS A 148 10.83 18.45 2.92
C LYS A 148 9.49 18.62 3.67
N SER A 149 9.39 19.61 4.55
CA SER A 149 8.12 19.95 5.21
C SER A 149 7.07 20.43 4.20
N LEU A 150 7.45 21.29 3.26
CA LEU A 150 6.54 21.78 2.22
C LEU A 150 6.05 20.65 1.30
N ILE A 151 6.91 19.70 0.95
CA ILE A 151 6.53 18.49 0.19
C ILE A 151 5.48 17.70 0.96
N ALA A 152 5.71 17.41 2.25
CA ALA A 152 4.76 16.68 3.08
C ALA A 152 3.41 17.40 3.20
N ASP A 153 3.42 18.73 3.35
CA ASP A 153 2.19 19.53 3.39
C ASP A 153 1.44 19.49 2.05
N LEU A 154 2.16 19.57 0.92
CA LEU A 154 1.56 19.48 -0.42
C LEU A 154 1.00 18.09 -0.70
N GLU A 155 1.63 17.00 -0.24
CA GLU A 155 1.07 15.65 -0.34
C GLU A 155 -0.26 15.53 0.41
N ILE A 156 -0.36 16.10 1.62
CA ILE A 156 -1.60 16.12 2.41
C ILE A 156 -2.66 16.94 1.69
N GLN A 157 -2.32 18.13 1.19
CA GLN A 157 -3.25 18.97 0.44
C GLN A 157 -3.76 18.28 -0.82
N THR A 158 -2.88 17.58 -1.54
CA THR A 158 -3.22 16.82 -2.74
C THR A 158 -4.28 15.75 -2.45
N LYS A 159 -4.12 15.00 -1.35
CA LYS A 159 -5.13 14.01 -0.90
C LYS A 159 -6.47 14.67 -0.60
N LEU A 160 -6.47 15.79 0.14
CA LEU A 160 -7.70 16.52 0.48
C LEU A 160 -8.41 17.09 -0.76
N PHE A 161 -7.65 17.60 -1.74
CA PHE A 161 -8.21 18.08 -3.00
C PHE A 161 -8.78 16.93 -3.84
N ALA A 162 -8.12 15.77 -3.89
CA ALA A 162 -8.65 14.58 -4.56
C ALA A 162 -9.99 14.12 -3.96
N GLU A 163 -10.08 14.00 -2.63
CA GLU A 163 -11.34 13.70 -1.95
C GLU A 163 -12.43 14.75 -2.19
N ARG A 164 -12.03 16.04 -2.32
CA ARG A 164 -12.95 17.12 -2.66
C ARG A 164 -13.50 16.97 -4.08
N VAL A 165 -12.66 16.59 -5.05
CA VAL A 165 -13.06 16.32 -6.44
C VAL A 165 -14.08 15.18 -6.48
N GLU A 166 -13.78 14.03 -5.86
CA GLU A 166 -14.70 12.88 -5.82
C GLU A 166 -16.06 13.24 -5.20
N ARG A 167 -16.05 14.03 -4.13
CA ARG A 167 -17.29 14.50 -3.49
C ARG A 167 -18.13 15.39 -4.39
N MET A 168 -17.49 16.30 -5.13
CA MET A 168 -18.19 17.18 -6.07
C MET A 168 -18.69 16.43 -7.30
N GLU A 169 -17.94 15.41 -7.75
CA GLU A 169 -18.38 14.50 -8.81
C GLU A 169 -19.62 13.69 -8.38
N GLY A 170 -19.63 13.14 -7.17
CA GLY A 170 -20.79 12.46 -6.61
C GLY A 170 -22.01 13.37 -6.50
N ALA A 171 -21.82 14.60 -6.01
CA ALA A 171 -22.88 15.60 -5.92
C ALA A 171 -23.43 15.99 -7.32
N ALA A 172 -22.57 16.09 -8.33
CA ALA A 172 -22.98 16.35 -9.71
C ALA A 172 -23.82 15.20 -10.26
N LYS A 173 -23.37 13.93 -10.12
CA LYS A 173 -24.12 12.73 -10.55
C LYS A 173 -25.50 12.65 -9.88
N GLU A 174 -25.58 12.91 -8.58
CA GLU A 174 -26.87 12.95 -7.87
C GLU A 174 -27.79 14.05 -8.39
N ALA A 175 -27.26 15.24 -8.66
CA ALA A 175 -28.04 16.36 -9.18
C ALA A 175 -28.58 16.07 -10.59
N VAL A 176 -27.78 15.40 -11.45
CA VAL A 176 -28.23 14.93 -12.78
C VAL A 176 -29.32 13.87 -12.65
N ALA A 177 -29.16 12.89 -11.75
CA ALA A 177 -30.20 11.88 -11.49
C ALA A 177 -31.52 12.50 -11.02
N LYS A 178 -31.45 13.58 -10.22
CA LYS A 178 -32.61 14.36 -9.75
C LYS A 178 -33.14 15.35 -10.80
N LYS A 179 -32.54 15.41 -12.01
CA LYS A 179 -32.85 16.37 -13.09
C LYS A 179 -32.73 17.83 -12.68
N ASN A 180 -31.87 18.13 -11.70
CA ASN A 180 -31.62 19.48 -11.22
C ASN A 180 -30.38 20.07 -11.91
N ARG A 181 -30.60 20.69 -13.08
CA ARG A 181 -29.54 21.25 -13.93
C ARG A 181 -28.71 22.33 -13.25
N VAL A 182 -29.34 23.23 -12.48
CA VAL A 182 -28.65 24.35 -11.81
C VAL A 182 -27.68 23.83 -10.73
N SER A 183 -28.12 22.84 -9.95
CA SER A 183 -27.26 22.22 -8.93
C SER A 183 -26.15 21.38 -9.56
N ALA A 184 -26.40 20.73 -10.70
CA ALA A 184 -25.40 19.95 -11.43
C ALA A 184 -24.29 20.86 -11.98
N LEU A 185 -24.65 21.98 -12.63
CA LEU A 185 -23.69 22.97 -13.14
C LEU A 185 -22.82 23.56 -12.02
N ALA A 186 -23.42 23.96 -10.90
CA ALA A 186 -22.68 24.50 -9.76
C ALA A 186 -21.68 23.49 -9.17
N ALA A 187 -22.08 22.21 -9.10
CA ALA A 187 -21.22 21.13 -8.63
C ALA A 187 -20.06 20.86 -9.62
N LEU A 188 -20.33 20.85 -10.93
CA LEU A 188 -19.31 20.65 -11.97
C LEU A 188 -18.31 21.82 -12.05
N ARG A 189 -18.76 23.07 -11.97
CA ARG A 189 -17.85 24.24 -11.91
C ARG A 189 -16.91 24.17 -10.71
N SER A 190 -17.46 23.79 -9.56
CA SER A 190 -16.67 23.60 -8.34
C SER A 190 -15.71 22.41 -8.43
N LYS A 191 -16.12 21.32 -9.09
CA LYS A 191 -15.27 20.16 -9.41
C LYS A 191 -14.10 20.61 -10.29
N LYS A 192 -14.37 21.30 -11.40
CA LYS A 192 -13.34 21.74 -12.35
C LYS A 192 -12.33 22.70 -11.72
N SER A 193 -12.80 23.60 -10.84
CA SER A 193 -11.90 24.45 -10.05
C SER A 193 -11.01 23.64 -9.09
N ALA A 194 -11.57 22.62 -8.43
CA ALA A 194 -10.80 21.73 -7.55
C ALA A 194 -9.80 20.87 -8.34
N GLU A 195 -10.15 20.41 -9.54
CA GLU A 195 -9.25 19.67 -10.45
C GLU A 195 -8.10 20.53 -10.96
N SER A 196 -8.37 21.78 -11.37
CA SER A 196 -7.31 22.73 -11.75
C SER A 196 -6.33 22.96 -10.59
N ASN A 197 -6.87 23.17 -9.38
CA ASN A 197 -6.04 23.32 -8.19
C ASN A 197 -5.24 22.05 -7.89
N LEU A 198 -5.83 20.87 -8.01
CA LEU A 198 -5.15 19.58 -7.84
C LEU A 198 -4.01 19.40 -8.84
N ALA A 199 -4.25 19.72 -10.12
CA ALA A 199 -3.23 19.67 -11.17
C ALA A 199 -2.06 20.61 -10.87
N ASN A 200 -2.34 21.86 -10.46
CA ASN A 200 -1.31 22.80 -10.05
C ASN A 200 -0.49 22.29 -8.84
N ARG A 201 -1.15 21.68 -7.85
CA ARG A 201 -0.47 21.11 -6.68
C ARG A 201 0.44 19.94 -7.06
N HIS A 202 -0.02 19.05 -7.94
CA HIS A 202 0.82 17.96 -8.48
C HIS A 202 2.04 18.49 -9.24
N ALA A 203 1.85 19.53 -10.07
CA ALA A 203 2.95 20.15 -10.79
C ALA A 203 4.00 20.76 -9.83
N THR A 204 3.55 21.50 -8.81
CA THR A 204 4.45 22.06 -7.79
C THR A 204 5.16 20.97 -6.98
N LEU A 205 4.45 19.90 -6.59
CA LEU A 205 5.04 18.77 -5.86
C LEU A 205 6.16 18.13 -6.68
N SER A 206 5.90 17.82 -7.95
CA SER A 206 6.88 17.21 -8.84
C SER A 206 8.12 18.10 -9.03
N GLN A 207 7.94 19.42 -9.15
CA GLN A 207 9.06 20.36 -9.22
C GLN A 207 9.91 20.34 -7.94
N LEU A 208 9.29 20.31 -6.76
CA LEU A 208 10.03 20.28 -5.49
C LEU A 208 10.75 18.95 -5.24
N GLU A 209 10.15 17.83 -5.63
CA GLU A 209 10.79 16.51 -5.59
C GLU A 209 12.00 16.43 -6.54
N GLU A 210 11.89 17.02 -7.73
CA GLU A 210 13.00 17.12 -8.67
C GLU A 210 14.16 17.94 -8.08
N VAL A 211 13.85 19.09 -7.45
CA VAL A 211 14.86 19.92 -6.77
C VAL A 211 15.53 19.13 -5.64
N LEU A 212 14.77 18.36 -4.84
CA LEU A 212 15.34 17.52 -3.78
C LEU A 212 16.28 16.46 -4.35
N SER A 213 15.88 15.77 -5.42
CA SER A 213 16.72 14.77 -6.07
C SER A 213 18.01 15.38 -6.64
N LYS A 214 17.94 16.58 -7.22
CA LYS A 214 19.12 17.33 -7.70
C LYS A 214 20.07 17.72 -6.55
N ILE A 215 19.54 18.11 -5.39
CA ILE A 215 20.35 18.40 -4.19
C ILE A 215 21.06 17.13 -3.71
N GLU A 216 20.37 15.99 -3.69
CA GLU A 216 20.96 14.71 -3.29
C GLU A 216 22.07 14.29 -4.27
N GLN A 217 21.84 14.40 -5.59
CA GLN A 217 22.87 14.15 -6.59
C GLN A 217 24.08 15.09 -6.46
N ALA A 218 23.85 16.37 -6.17
CA ALA A 218 24.94 17.31 -5.94
C ALA A 218 25.75 16.97 -4.68
N ALA A 219 25.11 16.50 -3.62
CA ALA A 219 25.79 16.02 -2.42
C ALA A 219 26.67 14.80 -2.73
N ASP A 220 26.13 13.82 -3.47
CA ASP A 220 26.89 12.64 -3.92
C ASP A 220 28.08 13.03 -4.81
N GLN A 221 27.89 14.01 -5.70
CA GLN A 221 28.95 14.51 -6.57
C GLN A 221 30.09 15.18 -5.77
N VAL A 222 29.76 15.91 -4.70
CA VAL A 222 30.78 16.49 -3.79
C VAL A 222 31.58 15.39 -3.10
N ASP A 223 30.92 14.34 -2.63
CA ASP A 223 31.59 13.20 -2.00
C ASP A 223 32.45 12.41 -2.99
N LEU A 224 31.97 12.22 -4.23
CA LEU A 224 32.76 11.62 -5.31
C LEU A 224 34.03 12.43 -5.58
N VAL A 225 33.92 13.76 -5.73
CA VAL A 225 35.07 14.65 -5.95
C VAL A 225 36.06 14.53 -4.79
N ARG A 226 35.60 14.46 -3.54
CA ARG A 226 36.48 14.27 -2.38
C ARG A 226 37.20 12.91 -2.42
N ILE A 227 36.52 11.84 -2.84
CA ILE A 227 37.14 10.53 -3.05
C ILE A 227 38.18 10.59 -4.18
N MET A 228 37.88 11.29 -5.28
CA MET A 228 38.82 11.49 -6.38
C MET A 228 40.04 12.31 -5.96
N GLU A 229 39.87 13.36 -5.16
CA GLU A 229 40.99 14.14 -4.60
C GLU A 229 41.90 13.28 -3.72
N SER A 230 41.31 12.46 -2.84
CA SER A 230 42.08 11.56 -1.98
C SER A 230 42.80 10.48 -2.81
N SER A 231 42.12 9.92 -3.81
CA SER A 231 42.71 8.96 -4.76
C SER A 231 43.85 9.58 -5.57
N THR A 232 43.70 10.83 -6.02
CA THR A 232 44.75 11.56 -6.75
C THR A 232 45.93 11.88 -5.85
N LYS A 233 45.72 12.23 -4.57
CA LYS A 233 46.81 12.41 -3.60
C LYS A 233 47.58 11.11 -3.37
N VAL A 234 46.89 9.99 -3.23
CA VAL A 234 47.51 8.66 -3.10
C VAL A 234 48.29 8.31 -4.37
N LEU A 235 47.69 8.47 -5.55
CA LEU A 235 48.34 8.23 -6.83
C LEU A 235 49.53 9.15 -7.05
N SER A 236 49.45 10.43 -6.67
CA SER A 236 50.56 11.38 -6.74
C SER A 236 51.70 10.97 -5.81
N SER A 237 51.40 10.54 -4.57
CA SER A 237 52.40 10.03 -3.64
C SER A 237 53.11 8.79 -4.19
N LEU A 238 52.34 7.84 -4.73
CA LEU A 238 52.87 6.61 -5.30
C LEU A 238 53.67 6.88 -6.59
N ASN A 239 53.18 7.77 -7.45
CA ASN A 239 53.85 8.16 -8.70
C ASN A 239 55.12 9.00 -8.47
N LYS A 240 55.19 9.73 -7.34
CA LYS A 240 56.40 10.42 -6.87
C LYS A 240 57.47 9.45 -6.35
N GLU A 241 57.05 8.31 -5.82
CA GLU A 241 57.92 7.22 -5.36
C GLU A 241 58.40 6.32 -6.52
N VAL A 242 57.60 6.20 -7.59
CA VAL A 242 57.90 5.38 -8.78
C VAL A 242 58.62 6.19 -9.89
N GLY A 243 58.51 7.52 -9.89
CA GLY A 243 59.24 8.43 -10.78
C GLY A 243 58.56 8.67 -12.13
N GLY A 244 58.13 9.92 -12.36
CA GLY A 244 57.72 10.42 -13.68
C GLY A 244 56.65 11.52 -13.60
N VAL A 245 57.09 12.78 -13.54
CA VAL A 245 56.25 13.99 -13.31
C VAL A 245 55.52 14.47 -14.59
N GLU A 246 55.68 13.82 -15.74
CA GLU A 246 55.24 14.36 -17.03
C GLU A 246 53.86 13.90 -17.57
N ARG A 247 53.09 13.02 -16.90
CA ARG A 247 51.79 12.52 -17.42
C ARG A 247 50.55 12.74 -16.53
N VAL A 248 50.71 13.25 -15.31
CA VAL A 248 49.59 13.39 -14.35
C VAL A 248 48.88 14.74 -14.49
N ASP A 249 49.57 15.78 -14.97
CA ASP A 249 48.97 17.10 -15.20
C ASP A 249 47.87 17.04 -16.28
N ASP A 250 48.04 16.23 -17.33
CA ASP A 250 47.05 16.07 -18.41
C ASP A 250 45.69 15.49 -17.94
N VAL A 251 45.69 14.69 -16.87
CA VAL A 251 44.47 14.05 -16.34
C VAL A 251 43.72 14.99 -15.41
N VAL A 252 44.44 15.82 -14.65
CA VAL A 252 43.85 16.85 -13.78
C VAL A 252 43.25 17.99 -14.61
N ASP A 253 43.92 18.38 -15.70
CA ASP A 253 43.40 19.40 -16.61
C ASP A 253 42.18 18.91 -17.40
N LYS A 254 42.16 17.64 -17.86
CA LYS A 254 40.95 17.03 -18.46
C LYS A 254 39.78 16.91 -17.47
N LEU A 255 40.06 16.65 -16.20
CA LEU A 255 39.02 16.57 -15.17
C LEU A 255 38.44 17.96 -14.85
N ARG A 256 39.27 19.02 -14.87
CA ARG A 256 38.81 20.41 -14.74
C ARG A 256 37.98 20.86 -15.93
N GLU A 257 38.31 20.41 -17.14
CA GLU A 257 37.51 20.66 -18.33
C GLU A 257 36.13 19.97 -18.27
N GLN A 258 36.04 18.77 -17.68
CA GLN A 258 34.75 18.10 -17.44
C GLN A 258 33.93 18.69 -16.28
N MET A 259 34.56 19.35 -15.31
CA MET A 259 33.84 20.09 -14.26
C MET A 259 33.40 21.50 -14.68
N GLY A 260 33.95 22.02 -15.79
CA GLY A 260 33.57 23.32 -16.39
C GLY A 260 32.29 23.29 -17.24
N GLN A 261 31.75 22.10 -17.55
CA GLN A 261 30.45 21.92 -18.19
C GLN A 261 29.37 21.67 -17.13
N VAL A 262 29.04 22.72 -16.38
CA VAL A 262 27.78 22.80 -15.64
C VAL A 262 27.15 24.13 -16.04
N ASP A 263 26.67 24.19 -17.28
CA ASP A 263 25.87 25.31 -17.76
C ASP A 263 24.45 25.17 -17.23
N GLU A 264 24.07 26.21 -16.49
CA GLU A 264 22.87 27.00 -16.74
C GLU A 264 21.52 26.26 -16.70
N VAL A 265 20.90 26.27 -15.51
CA VAL A 265 19.44 26.31 -15.43
C VAL A 265 19.03 27.78 -15.53
N GLY A 266 19.10 28.29 -16.77
CA GLY A 266 18.51 29.54 -17.19
C GLY A 266 17.11 29.28 -17.75
N ASP A 267 16.13 29.93 -17.13
CA ASP A 267 14.86 30.35 -17.73
C ASP A 267 13.83 29.27 -18.11
N ILE A 268 13.08 28.78 -17.11
CA ILE A 268 11.68 28.36 -17.29
C ILE A 268 10.88 28.73 -16.04
N ILE A 269 10.45 29.99 -15.93
CA ILE A 269 9.27 30.35 -15.14
C ILE A 269 8.33 31.11 -16.07
N ALA A 270 7.61 30.36 -16.90
CA ALA A 270 6.36 30.83 -17.46
C ALA A 270 5.27 30.58 -16.41
N GLU A 271 4.77 31.66 -15.80
CA GLU A 271 3.54 31.67 -15.02
C GLU A 271 2.38 31.05 -15.83
N PRO A 272 1.62 30.08 -15.29
CA PRO A 272 0.27 29.84 -15.74
C PRO A 272 -0.63 30.90 -15.11
N GLY A 273 -0.90 31.94 -15.89
CA GLY A 273 -2.00 32.86 -15.64
C GLY A 273 -3.36 32.20 -15.81
N GLN A 274 -4.31 32.73 -15.04
CA GLN A 274 -5.78 32.62 -15.18
C GLN A 274 -6.42 31.24 -15.00
N ASN A 275 -6.76 30.94 -13.74
CA ASN A 275 -7.89 30.11 -13.36
C ASN A 275 -9.22 30.74 -13.84
N ASN A 276 -9.48 30.73 -15.14
CA ASN A 276 -10.83 30.89 -15.66
C ASN A 276 -11.31 29.49 -16.03
N VAL A 277 -12.24 28.95 -15.22
CA VAL A 277 -12.95 27.73 -15.57
C VAL A 277 -13.69 28.02 -16.86
N ASP A 278 -13.32 27.35 -17.94
CA ASP A 278 -13.98 27.53 -19.23
C ASP A 278 -15.42 27.01 -19.13
N GLU A 279 -16.39 27.92 -19.11
CA GLU A 279 -17.80 27.55 -18.88
C GLU A 279 -18.35 26.66 -20.01
N THR A 280 -17.77 26.73 -21.20
CA THR A 280 -18.13 25.85 -22.34
C THR A 280 -17.74 24.40 -22.11
N GLU A 281 -16.59 24.13 -21.50
CA GLU A 281 -16.16 22.75 -21.20
C GLU A 281 -17.08 22.10 -20.15
N VAL A 282 -17.57 22.89 -19.19
CA VAL A 282 -18.48 22.41 -18.14
C VAL A 282 -19.87 22.08 -18.69
N ASP A 283 -20.36 22.89 -19.64
CA ASP A 283 -21.65 22.65 -20.28
C ASP A 283 -21.61 21.38 -21.16
N ASP A 284 -20.53 21.15 -21.90
CA ASP A 284 -20.31 19.92 -22.68
C ASP A 284 -20.23 18.67 -21.79
N GLU A 285 -19.54 18.75 -20.65
CA GLU A 285 -19.46 17.66 -19.65
C GLU A 285 -20.85 17.31 -19.09
N LEU A 286 -21.66 18.34 -18.78
CA LEU A 286 -23.02 18.13 -18.29
C LEU A 286 -23.90 17.45 -19.34
N GLU A 287 -23.84 17.88 -20.60
CA GLU A 287 -24.60 17.24 -21.68
C GLU A 287 -24.20 15.78 -21.88
N ALA A 288 -22.91 15.45 -21.74
CA ALA A 288 -22.45 14.07 -21.79
C ALA A 288 -23.04 13.24 -20.64
N MET A 289 -23.03 13.77 -19.42
CA MET A 289 -23.57 13.09 -18.24
C MET A 289 -25.10 12.89 -18.33
N GLU A 290 -25.84 13.88 -18.82
CA GLU A 290 -27.29 13.78 -19.05
C GLU A 290 -27.62 12.72 -20.11
N ARG A 291 -26.84 12.62 -21.20
CA ARG A 291 -26.99 11.56 -22.22
C ARG A 291 -26.68 10.17 -21.68
N GLU A 292 -25.69 10.03 -20.80
CA GLU A 292 -25.36 8.73 -20.22
C GLU A 292 -26.44 8.27 -19.23
N GLU A 293 -26.93 9.16 -18.37
CA GLU A 293 -28.00 8.83 -17.42
C GLU A 293 -29.32 8.52 -18.13
N THR A 294 -29.66 9.24 -19.20
CA THR A 294 -30.84 8.92 -20.02
C THR A 294 -30.72 7.54 -20.68
N ARG A 295 -29.57 7.19 -21.25
CA ARG A 295 -29.30 5.84 -21.79
C ARG A 295 -29.45 4.75 -20.73
N LYS A 296 -28.91 4.94 -19.52
CA LYS A 296 -29.05 3.98 -18.41
C LYS A 296 -30.50 3.81 -17.95
N ILE A 297 -31.27 4.90 -17.92
CA ILE A 297 -32.69 4.85 -17.58
C ILE A 297 -33.46 4.05 -18.66
N GLU A 298 -33.20 4.32 -19.94
CA GLU A 298 -33.81 3.61 -21.06
C GLU A 298 -33.45 2.12 -21.06
N GLU A 299 -32.18 1.78 -20.80
CA GLU A 299 -31.73 0.39 -20.70
C GLU A 299 -32.41 -0.35 -19.54
N LYS A 300 -32.48 0.26 -18.35
CA LYS A 300 -33.21 -0.31 -17.21
C LYS A 300 -34.69 -0.52 -17.53
N GLN A 301 -35.32 0.44 -18.20
CA GLN A 301 -36.72 0.32 -18.61
C GLN A 301 -36.93 -0.80 -19.62
N ARG A 302 -36.00 -0.97 -20.58
CA ARG A 302 -36.02 -2.09 -21.53
C ARG A 302 -35.90 -3.43 -20.83
N LEU A 303 -34.95 -3.59 -19.91
CA LEU A 303 -34.78 -4.84 -19.14
C LEU A 303 -36.02 -5.19 -18.32
N VAL A 304 -36.62 -4.20 -17.64
CA VAL A 304 -37.86 -4.40 -16.87
C VAL A 304 -39.02 -4.81 -17.79
N LYS A 305 -39.10 -4.22 -19.00
CA LYS A 305 -40.12 -4.57 -19.98
C LYS A 305 -39.92 -5.98 -20.53
N GLU A 306 -38.70 -6.34 -20.92
CA GLU A 306 -38.34 -7.68 -21.41
C GLU A 306 -38.62 -8.75 -20.35
N GLU A 307 -38.32 -8.48 -19.08
CA GLU A 307 -38.62 -9.41 -17.98
C GLU A 307 -40.13 -9.57 -17.73
N LYS A 308 -40.89 -8.48 -17.85
CA LYS A 308 -42.36 -8.52 -17.77
C LYS A 308 -42.97 -9.33 -18.92
N GLU A 309 -42.52 -9.09 -20.16
CA GLU A 309 -42.98 -9.83 -21.34
C GLU A 309 -42.63 -11.31 -21.25
N ARG A 310 -41.43 -11.66 -20.75
CA ARG A 310 -41.04 -13.06 -20.52
C ARG A 310 -41.95 -13.74 -19.50
N ARG A 311 -42.37 -13.04 -18.45
CA ARG A 311 -43.29 -13.55 -17.42
C ARG A 311 -44.68 -13.78 -17.99
N GLU A 312 -45.22 -12.81 -18.75
CA GLU A 312 -46.52 -12.94 -19.40
C GLU A 312 -46.54 -14.06 -20.46
N ALA A 313 -45.45 -14.22 -21.23
CA ALA A 313 -45.28 -15.34 -22.17
C ALA A 313 -45.22 -16.71 -21.46
N ALA A 314 -44.56 -16.79 -20.30
CA ALA A 314 -44.53 -18.01 -19.50
C ALA A 314 -45.90 -18.37 -18.92
N ASP A 315 -46.66 -17.37 -18.45
CA ASP A 315 -48.00 -17.57 -17.90
C ASP A 315 -49.02 -17.95 -18.99
N THR A 316 -48.92 -17.35 -20.19
CA THR A 316 -49.76 -17.73 -21.34
C THR A 316 -49.43 -19.13 -21.86
N LYS A 317 -48.15 -19.50 -21.94
CA LYS A 317 -47.73 -20.85 -22.29
C LYS A 317 -48.27 -21.89 -21.30
N ARG A 318 -48.18 -21.64 -20.00
CA ARG A 318 -48.76 -22.54 -18.98
C ARG A 318 -50.26 -22.76 -19.17
N LYS A 319 -51.02 -21.69 -19.46
CA LYS A 319 -52.46 -21.80 -19.72
C LYS A 319 -52.76 -22.59 -20.99
N LEU A 320 -51.94 -22.45 -22.03
CA LEU A 320 -52.06 -23.23 -23.27
C LEU A 320 -51.77 -24.71 -23.02
N ASP A 321 -50.67 -25.03 -22.31
CA ASP A 321 -50.32 -26.41 -21.95
C ASP A 321 -51.44 -27.06 -21.10
N GLU A 322 -52.03 -26.32 -20.15
CA GLU A 322 -53.20 -26.78 -19.37
C GLU A 322 -54.43 -27.05 -20.24
N LEU A 323 -54.71 -26.20 -21.23
CA LEU A 323 -55.83 -26.39 -22.16
C LEU A 323 -55.60 -27.58 -23.09
N GLU A 324 -54.39 -27.78 -23.61
CA GLU A 324 -54.02 -28.95 -24.41
C GLU A 324 -54.15 -30.26 -23.61
N ASP A 325 -53.77 -30.23 -22.33
CA ASP A 325 -53.94 -31.38 -21.43
C ASP A 325 -55.43 -31.71 -21.17
N VAL A 326 -56.28 -30.69 -21.04
CA VAL A 326 -57.74 -30.87 -20.92
C VAL A 326 -58.31 -31.42 -22.22
N GLU A 327 -57.89 -30.90 -23.38
CA GLU A 327 -58.35 -31.38 -24.69
C GLU A 327 -57.92 -32.83 -24.94
N ARG A 328 -56.68 -33.18 -24.60
CA ARG A 328 -56.16 -34.55 -24.67
C ARG A 328 -57.00 -35.50 -23.81
N LYS A 329 -57.27 -35.14 -22.56
CA LYS A 329 -58.14 -35.92 -21.65
C LYS A 329 -59.56 -36.05 -22.20
N ALA A 330 -60.12 -34.99 -22.79
CA ALA A 330 -61.45 -35.05 -23.40
C ALA A 330 -61.48 -35.94 -24.65
N ARG A 331 -60.40 -35.97 -25.44
CA ARG A 331 -60.28 -36.83 -26.62
C ARG A 331 -60.05 -38.30 -26.26
N GLU A 332 -59.31 -38.56 -25.18
CA GLU A 332 -59.18 -39.89 -24.57
C GLU A 332 -60.52 -40.37 -24.02
N ALA A 333 -61.24 -39.54 -23.27
CA ALA A 333 -62.59 -39.86 -22.77
C ALA A 333 -63.59 -40.15 -23.88
N LYS A 334 -63.56 -39.40 -24.99
CA LYS A 334 -64.40 -39.70 -26.18
C LYS A 334 -64.04 -41.02 -26.84
N LYS A 335 -62.75 -41.34 -26.97
CA LYS A 335 -62.32 -42.65 -27.50
C LYS A 335 -62.77 -43.80 -26.59
N ASP A 336 -62.72 -43.60 -25.28
CA ASP A 336 -63.22 -44.58 -24.30
C ASP A 336 -64.75 -44.73 -24.40
N GLU A 337 -65.50 -43.63 -24.56
CA GLU A 337 -66.95 -43.68 -24.83
C GLU A 337 -67.27 -44.41 -26.14
N ASP A 338 -66.58 -44.10 -27.24
CA ASP A 338 -66.77 -44.75 -28.54
C ASP A 338 -66.42 -46.25 -28.48
N PHE A 339 -65.36 -46.64 -27.74
CA PHE A 339 -64.97 -48.03 -27.52
C PHE A 339 -65.99 -48.82 -26.69
N VAL A 340 -66.60 -48.18 -25.70
CA VAL A 340 -67.67 -48.76 -24.89
C VAL A 340 -68.96 -48.90 -25.71
N ASP A 341 -69.34 -47.90 -26.51
CA ASP A 341 -70.51 -47.98 -27.40
C ASP A 341 -70.35 -49.09 -28.45
N GLU A 342 -69.16 -49.22 -29.06
CA GLU A 342 -68.87 -50.28 -30.02
C GLU A 342 -68.87 -51.68 -29.36
N SER A 343 -68.34 -51.81 -28.14
CA SER A 343 -68.44 -53.06 -27.36
C SER A 343 -69.89 -53.41 -26.99
N THR A 344 -70.74 -52.43 -26.65
CA THR A 344 -72.16 -52.70 -26.35
C THR A 344 -72.97 -53.10 -27.58
N LYS A 345 -72.65 -52.53 -28.75
CA LYS A 345 -73.21 -52.95 -30.05
C LYS A 345 -72.76 -54.36 -30.46
N GLY A 346 -71.51 -54.73 -30.14
CA GLY A 346 -70.99 -56.09 -30.31
C GLY A 346 -71.71 -57.13 -29.44
N LEU A 347 -71.99 -56.80 -28.17
CA LEU A 347 -72.74 -57.66 -27.26
C LEU A 347 -74.20 -57.88 -27.68
N ARG A 348 -74.84 -56.90 -28.33
CA ARG A 348 -76.20 -57.05 -28.88
C ARG A 348 -76.30 -58.02 -30.06
N ARG A 349 -75.20 -58.36 -30.73
CA ARG A 349 -75.19 -59.34 -31.85
C ARG A 349 -75.03 -60.80 -31.42
N ILE A 350 -74.87 -61.09 -30.13
CA ILE A 350 -74.65 -62.45 -29.60
C ILE A 350 -75.89 -63.02 -28.87
N SER A 351 -76.95 -62.25 -28.66
CA SER A 351 -78.18 -62.76 -28.06
C SER A 351 -79.04 -63.51 -29.09
N LEU A 352 -78.90 -64.83 -29.13
CA LEU A 352 -79.70 -65.80 -29.89
C LEU A 352 -81.20 -65.65 -29.63
N GLU A 353 -81.97 -65.32 -30.67
CA GLU A 353 -83.42 -65.59 -30.75
C GLU A 353 -83.64 -67.08 -31.10
N PRO A 354 -84.61 -67.78 -30.48
CA PRO A 354 -84.91 -69.18 -30.79
C PRO A 354 -85.74 -69.30 -32.08
N GLU A 355 -85.34 -70.21 -32.98
CA GLU A 355 -86.09 -70.49 -34.22
C GLU A 355 -87.47 -71.13 -33.96
N PRO A 356 -88.49 -70.82 -34.78
CA PRO A 356 -89.85 -71.32 -34.62
C PRO A 356 -90.01 -72.74 -35.19
N ILE A 357 -90.66 -73.61 -34.41
CA ILE A 357 -91.04 -74.96 -34.82
C ILE A 357 -92.23 -74.87 -35.78
N ALA A 358 -92.07 -75.43 -36.99
CA ALA A 358 -93.13 -75.61 -37.97
C ALA A 358 -93.97 -76.86 -37.66
N GLU A 359 -95.29 -76.68 -37.63
CA GLU A 359 -96.29 -77.76 -37.62
C GLU A 359 -96.26 -78.58 -38.91
N HIS A 360 -96.30 -79.91 -38.81
CA HIS A 360 -97.03 -80.77 -39.74
C HIS A 360 -97.36 -82.15 -39.13
N ALA A 361 -98.66 -82.47 -39.16
CA ALA A 361 -99.34 -83.78 -39.13
C ALA A 361 -99.29 -84.64 -37.86
#